data_AF-A0A7D4QI34-F1
#
_entry.id   AF-A0A7D4QI34-F1
#
_cell.length_a   1.000
_cell.length_b   1.000
_cell.length_c   1.000
_cell.angle_alpha   90.00
_cell.angle_beta   90.00
_cell.angle_gamma   90.00
#
_symmetry.space_group_name_H-M   'P 1'
#
loop_
_entity.id
_entity.type
_entity.pdbx_description
1 polymer ?
#
loop_
_entity_poly.entity_id
_entity_poly.type
_entity_poly.pdbx_seq_one_letter_code
_entity_poly.pdbx_strand_id
1 'polypeptide(L)' 'MEAMGVYWYLLYDILLDAGLDVWLVDGRQTRQLPGRKTDVKDCQWIQQLHSYGLLNRCYMSEG' A
#
# COMPACT_ATOMS: atom_id res chain seq x y z
N MET A 1 -16.10 17.66 11.98
CA MET A 1 -14.68 17.26 12.10
C MET A 1 -14.38 16.43 10.87
N GLU A 2 -14.08 17.11 9.77
CA GLU A 2 -14.08 16.55 8.41
C GLU A 2 -12.74 16.92 7.78
N ALA A 3 -11.70 16.12 8.04
CA ALA A 3 -10.39 16.26 7.37
C ALA A 3 -9.60 14.95 7.50
N MET A 4 -10.19 13.82 7.11
CA MET A 4 -9.40 12.65 6.73
C MET A 4 -8.85 12.94 5.32
N GLY A 5 -7.83 13.80 5.25
CA GLY A 5 -7.13 14.07 4.00
C GLY A 5 -6.66 12.76 3.37
N VAL A 6 -6.73 12.66 2.05
CA VAL A 6 -6.23 11.52 1.29
C VAL A 6 -4.69 11.56 1.28
N TYR A 7 -4.06 11.34 2.44
CA TYR A 7 -2.62 11.49 2.64
C TYR A 7 -1.79 10.55 1.76
N TRP A 8 -2.36 9.41 1.38
CA TRP A 8 -1.68 8.46 0.52
C TRP A 8 -1.45 9.00 -0.89
N TYR A 9 -2.28 9.93 -1.39
CA TYR A 9 -2.14 10.46 -2.75
C TYR A 9 -0.86 11.31 -2.89
N LEU A 10 -0.61 12.20 -1.92
CA LEU A 10 0.61 13.01 -1.92
C LEU A 10 1.86 12.14 -1.80
N LEU A 11 1.83 11.13 -0.93
CA LEU A 11 2.94 10.20 -0.79
C LEU A 11 3.15 9.38 -2.07
N TYR A 12 2.07 8.94 -2.71
CA TYR A 12 2.11 8.21 -3.98
C TYR A 12 2.79 9.04 -5.07
N ASP A 13 2.40 10.31 -5.21
CA ASP A 13 2.98 11.25 -6.19
C ASP A 13 4.49 11.46 -5.96
N ILE A 14 4.89 11.72 -4.71
CA ILE A 14 6.31 11.90 -4.34
C ILE A 14 7.13 10.64 -4.64
N LEU A 15 6.59 9.45 -4.38
CA LEU A 15 7.29 8.19 -4.63
C LEU A 15 7.41 7.89 -6.13
N LEU A 16 6.40 8.27 -6.92
CA LEU A 16 6.47 8.18 -8.39
C LEU A 16 7.51 9.16 -8.96
N ASP A 17 7.54 10.41 -8.50
CA ASP A 17 8.53 11.41 -8.90
C ASP A 17 9.97 10.99 -8.55
N ALA A 18 10.13 10.26 -7.44
CA ALA A 18 11.39 9.61 -7.06
C ALA A 18 11.79 8.43 -7.98
N GLY A 19 10.99 8.08 -8.99
CA GLY A 19 11.27 7.01 -9.94
C GLY A 19 11.03 5.60 -9.40
N LEU A 20 10.26 5.45 -8.32
CA LEU A 20 9.93 4.15 -7.75
C LEU A 20 8.74 3.51 -8.48
N ASP A 21 8.75 2.18 -8.59
CA ASP A 21 7.59 1.43 -9.05
C ASP A 21 6.58 1.27 -7.90
N VAL A 22 5.66 2.23 -7.77
CA VAL A 22 4.74 2.32 -6.63
C VAL A 22 3.47 1.52 -6.90
N TRP A 23 3.18 0.53 -6.07
CA TRP A 23 1.96 -0.28 -6.20
C TRP A 23 0.88 0.19 -5.24
N LEU A 24 -0.23 0.69 -5.77
CA LEU A 24 -1.46 0.80 -5.00
C LEU A 24 -2.12 -0.57 -4.95
N VAL A 25 -2.43 -1.06 -3.74
CA VAL A 25 -3.03 -2.39 -3.53
C VAL A 25 -4.26 -2.27 -2.63
N ASP A 26 -5.28 -3.09 -2.89
CA ASP A 26 -6.48 -3.12 -2.06
C ASP A 26 -6.16 -3.76 -0.70
N GLY A 27 -6.46 -3.06 0.40
CA GLY A 27 -6.14 -3.50 1.76
C GLY A 27 -6.82 -4.82 2.19
N ARG A 28 -7.85 -5.29 1.47
CA ARG A 28 -8.46 -6.61 1.71
C ARG A 28 -7.56 -7.74 1.24
N GLN A 29 -6.66 -7.48 0.29
CA GLN A 29 -5.66 -8.46 -0.17
C GLN A 29 -4.55 -8.65 0.87
N THR A 30 -4.30 -7.64 1.69
CA THR A 30 -3.37 -7.71 2.82
C THR A 30 -4.09 -8.31 4.03
N ARG A 31 -4.36 -9.63 3.98
CA ARG A 31 -4.97 -10.35 5.12
C ARG A 31 -4.16 -10.06 6.39
N GLN A 32 -4.83 -9.62 7.44
CA GLN A 32 -4.18 -9.24 8.69
C GLN A 32 -3.46 -10.44 9.31
N LEU A 33 -2.23 -10.22 9.78
CA LEU A 33 -1.48 -11.22 10.54
C LEU A 33 -2.19 -11.50 11.87
N PRO A 34 -2.44 -12.77 12.23
CA PRO A 34 -2.95 -13.11 13.56
C PRO A 34 -1.86 -12.84 14.62
N GLY A 35 -2.21 -12.11 15.67
CA GLY A 35 -1.30 -11.80 16.79
C GLY A 35 -1.01 -10.31 16.98
N ARG A 36 0.09 -9.99 17.67
CA ARG A 36 0.47 -8.60 18.00
C ARG A 36 0.91 -7.84 16.75
N LYS A 37 -0.03 -7.07 16.20
CA LYS A 37 0.14 -6.14 15.07
C LYS A 37 1.06 -4.99 15.48
N THR A 38 2.07 -4.72 14.68
CA THR A 38 2.97 -3.56 14.79
C THR A 38 3.23 -3.08 13.38
N ASP A 39 3.33 -1.77 13.16
CA ASP A 39 3.52 -1.19 11.82
C ASP A 39 4.67 -1.85 11.04
N VAL A 40 5.78 -2.14 11.72
CA VAL A 40 6.94 -2.84 11.13
C VAL A 40 6.59 -4.23 10.62
N LYS A 41 5.84 -5.02 11.39
CA LYS A 41 5.44 -6.39 11.01
C LYS A 41 4.43 -6.37 9.86
N ASP A 42 3.54 -5.39 9.82
CA ASP A 42 2.62 -5.23 8.70
C ASP A 42 3.37 -4.89 7.41
N CYS A 43 4.33 -3.95 7.45
CA CYS A 43 5.15 -3.63 6.29
C CYS A 43 5.93 -4.86 5.78
N GLN A 44 6.54 -5.63 6.68
CA GLN A 44 7.24 -6.86 6.34
C GLN A 44 6.31 -7.90 5.70
N TRP A 45 5.09 -8.02 6.22
CA TRP A 45 4.10 -8.94 5.67
C TRP A 45 3.65 -8.55 4.26
N ILE A 46 3.34 -7.26 4.05
CA ILE A 46 2.95 -6.74 2.75
C ILE A 46 4.09 -6.94 1.73
N GLN A 47 5.34 -6.72 2.15
CA GLN A 47 6.51 -6.96 1.32
C GLN A 47 6.66 -8.45 0.93
N GLN A 48 6.40 -9.38 1.84
CA GLN A 48 6.39 -10.81 1.53
C GLN A 48 5.30 -11.17 0.52
N LEU A 49 4.06 -10.68 0.72
CA LEU A 49 2.96 -10.91 -0.22
C LEU A 49 3.29 -10.37 -1.62
N HIS A 50 3.88 -9.17 -1.69
CA HIS A 50 4.33 -8.58 -2.95
C HIS A 50 5.39 -9.44 -3.64
N SER A 51 6.39 -9.92 -2.88
CA SER A 51 7.49 -10.76 -3.40
C SER A 51 7.00 -12.11 -3.94
N TYR A 52 5.90 -12.63 -3.39
CA TYR A 52 5.27 -13.86 -3.88
C TYR A 52 4.26 -13.63 -5.01
N GLY A 53 4.03 -12.39 -5.46
CA GLY A 53 3.04 -12.07 -6.48
C GLY A 53 1.59 -12.26 -6.03
N LEU A 54 1.34 -12.21 -4.71
CA LEU A 54 0.01 -12.41 -4.12
C LEU A 54 -0.80 -11.11 -4.02
N LEU A 55 -0.21 -9.97 -4.40
CA LEU A 55 -0.87 -8.67 -4.45
C LEU A 55 -1.15 -8.28 -5.90
N ASN A 56 -2.33 -7.73 -6.14
CA ASN A 56 -2.73 -7.17 -7.41
C ASN A 56 -2.75 -5.64 -7.31
N ARG A 57 -2.16 -5.00 -8.31
CA ARG A 57 -2.19 -3.55 -8.46
C ARG A 57 -3.63 -3.08 -8.71
N CYS A 58 -4.05 -2.05 -7.99
CA CYS A 58 -5.31 -1.37 -8.26
C CYS A 58 -5.23 -0.68 -9.62
N TYR A 59 -6.31 -0.77 -10.39
CA TYR A 59 -6.45 0.02 -11.60
C TYR A 59 -6.80 1.46 -11.21
N MET A 60 -5.95 2.40 -11.60
CA MET A 60 -6.25 3.82 -11.55
C MET A 60 -6.43 4.28 -13.00
N SER A 61 -7.58 4.86 -13.33
CA SER A 61 -7.73 5.54 -14.61
C SER A 61 -6.83 6.77 -14.57
N GLU A 62 -5.81 6.79 -15.41
CA GLU A 62 -5.09 8.01 -15.76
C GLU A 62 -6.14 9.00 -16.29
N GLY A 63 -6.27 10.15 -15.63
CA GLY A 63 -7.18 11.23 -16.02
C GLY A 63 -6.58 12.11 -17.10
#